data_AF-A0AAV4R6I8-F1
#
_entry.id   AF-A0AAV4R6I8-F1
#
_cell.length_a   1.000
_cell.length_b   1.000
_cell.length_c   1.000
_cell.angle_alpha   90.00
_cell.angle_beta   90.00
_cell.angle_gamma   90.00
#
_symmetry.space_group_name_H-M   'P 1'
#
loop_
_entity.id
_entity.type
_entity.pdbx_description
1 polymer ?
#
loop_
_entity_poly.entity_id
_entity_poly.type
_entity_poly.pdbx_seq_one_letter_code
_entity_poly.pdbx_strand_id
1 'polypeptide(L)'
;MEKNNHGHIVGISSCAGLVGHVNQIDYSASKHGVVGLMEALSEELRLKKSNVKLTTICPLTVNTGMNQNPITRCSWMMPIVGVEDAAHQIVDAIKRDDFIVTLPKRIRFSLSLARILPHQVLSEFLDFTDYCRVKNSDILPKKENDS
;
A
#
# COMPACT_ATOMS: atom_id res chain seq x y z
N MET A 1 20.55 11.47 13.22
CA MET A 1 19.49 12.36 12.73
C MET A 1 19.04 13.32 13.82
N GLU A 2 18.56 12.87 14.98
CA GLU A 2 18.16 13.77 16.09
C GLU A 2 19.30 14.71 16.55
N LYS A 3 20.52 14.20 16.77
CA LYS A 3 21.68 15.03 17.16
C LYS A 3 21.99 16.17 16.19
N ASN A 4 21.76 15.95 14.90
CA ASN A 4 22.01 16.94 13.84
C ASN A 4 20.72 17.70 13.47
N ASN A 5 19.61 17.40 14.14
CA ASN A 5 18.25 17.86 13.84
C ASN A 5 17.94 17.90 12.34
N HIS A 6 18.33 16.86 11.60
CA HIS A 6 18.17 16.80 10.15
C HIS A 6 18.22 15.36 9.65
N GLY A 7 17.43 15.09 8.60
CA GLY A 7 17.42 13.84 7.84
C GLY A 7 16.01 13.45 7.39
N HIS A 8 15.90 12.33 6.68
CA HIS A 8 14.64 11.79 6.17
C HIS A 8 14.51 10.29 6.49
N ILE A 9 13.41 9.88 7.12
CA ILE A 9 13.08 8.45 7.31
C ILE A 9 12.02 8.05 6.30
N VAL A 10 12.28 6.97 5.57
CA VAL A 10 11.39 6.47 4.52
C VAL A 10 10.85 5.09 4.91
N GLY A 11 9.54 5.00 5.12
CA GLY A 11 8.84 3.75 5.41
C GLY A 11 8.32 3.10 4.13
N ILE A 12 8.55 1.79 3.96
CA ILE A 12 8.06 1.02 2.79
C ILE A 12 6.89 0.13 3.23
N SER A 13 5.68 0.58 2.92
CA SER A 13 4.43 -0.12 3.16
C SER A 13 3.85 -0.70 1.84
N SER A 14 2.54 -0.66 1.67
CA SER A 14 1.75 -1.15 0.54
C SER A 14 0.37 -0.48 0.59
N CYS A 15 -0.39 -0.50 -0.50
CA CYS A 15 -1.83 -0.22 -0.44
C CYS A 15 -2.56 -1.16 0.55
N ALA A 16 -2.05 -2.38 0.77
CA ALA A 16 -2.51 -3.27 1.83
C ALA A 16 -2.29 -2.73 3.27
N GLY A 17 -1.46 -1.69 3.43
CA GLY A 17 -1.28 -0.95 4.68
C GLY A 17 -2.27 0.19 4.88
N LEU A 18 -3.15 0.44 3.91
CA LEU A 18 -4.20 1.46 3.98
C LEU A 18 -5.61 0.84 3.94
N VAL A 19 -5.75 -0.31 3.29
CA VAL A 19 -6.99 -1.09 3.17
C VAL A 19 -6.65 -2.58 3.20
N GLY A 20 -7.45 -3.36 3.92
CA GLY A 20 -7.26 -4.82 4.01
C GLY A 20 -7.69 -5.51 2.72
N HIS A 21 -6.96 -6.56 2.35
CA HIS A 21 -7.28 -7.43 1.21
C HIS A 21 -7.54 -8.86 1.67
N VAL A 22 -8.45 -9.55 0.99
CA VAL A 22 -8.74 -10.96 1.24
C VAL A 22 -7.47 -11.79 1.01
N ASN A 23 -7.27 -12.84 1.81
CA ASN A 23 -6.10 -13.73 1.76
C ASN A 23 -4.74 -13.07 2.03
N GLN A 24 -4.72 -11.86 2.62
CA GLN A 24 -3.50 -11.14 2.99
C GLN A 24 -3.58 -10.55 4.39
N ILE A 25 -4.13 -11.28 5.37
CA ILE A 25 -4.42 -10.75 6.70
C ILE A 25 -3.12 -10.36 7.43
N ASP A 26 -2.16 -11.27 7.46
CA ASP A 26 -0.83 -11.09 8.05
C ASP A 26 -0.02 -10.00 7.33
N TYR A 27 -0.03 -10.02 5.99
CA TYR A 27 0.61 -9.00 5.18
C TYR A 27 -0.02 -7.63 5.41
N SER A 28 -1.35 -7.51 5.36
CA SER A 28 -2.08 -6.27 5.59
C SER A 28 -1.83 -5.73 7.00
N ALA A 29 -1.82 -6.60 8.02
CA ALA A 29 -1.51 -6.21 9.39
C ALA A 29 -0.09 -5.64 9.52
N SER A 30 0.91 -6.31 8.93
CA SER A 30 2.30 -5.82 8.95
C SER A 30 2.44 -4.45 8.27
N LYS A 31 1.74 -4.24 7.15
CA LYS A 31 1.81 -3.02 6.36
C LYS A 31 1.03 -1.86 6.99
N HIS A 32 -0.07 -2.15 7.69
CA HIS A 32 -0.73 -1.16 8.56
C HIS A 32 0.17 -0.78 9.73
N GLY A 33 0.92 -1.73 10.30
CA GLY A 33 1.91 -1.46 11.34
C GLY A 33 2.96 -0.44 10.91
N VAL A 34 3.48 -0.55 9.68
CA VAL A 34 4.42 0.43 9.12
C VAL A 34 3.78 1.82 9.00
N VAL A 35 2.54 1.91 8.50
CA VAL A 35 1.84 3.20 8.36
C VAL A 35 1.60 3.83 9.73
N GLY A 36 1.08 3.06 10.68
CA GLY A 36 0.82 3.56 12.04
C GLY A 36 2.09 3.97 12.79
N LEU A 37 3.20 3.23 12.60
CA LEU A 37 4.50 3.62 13.14
C LEU A 37 4.97 4.97 12.60
N MET A 38 4.86 5.18 11.29
CA MET A 38 5.28 6.43 10.65
C MET A 38 4.38 7.60 11.04
N GLU A 39 3.08 7.38 11.21
CA GLU A 39 2.12 8.36 11.75
C GLU A 39 2.45 8.75 13.19
N ALA A 40 2.65 7.77 14.08
CA ALA A 40 3.01 8.04 15.47
C ALA A 40 4.35 8.79 15.58
N LEU A 41 5.38 8.35 14.84
CA LEU A 41 6.68 9.00 14.82
C LEU A 41 6.60 10.44 14.30
N SER A 42 5.72 10.71 13.33
CA SER A 42 5.49 12.07 12.81
C SER A 42 5.01 13.00 13.91
N GLU A 43 4.04 12.55 14.70
CA GLU A 43 3.49 13.35 15.79
C GLU A 43 4.51 13.57 16.90
N GLU A 44 5.32 12.56 17.24
CA GLU A 44 6.41 12.73 18.20
C GLU A 44 7.45 13.76 17.73
N LEU A 45 7.87 13.68 16.47
CA LEU A 45 8.83 14.63 15.89
C LEU A 45 8.24 16.05 15.78
N ARG A 46 6.95 16.18 15.47
CA ARG A 46 6.22 17.45 15.45
C ARG A 46 6.22 18.11 16.84
N LEU A 47 5.92 17.35 17.90
CA LEU A 47 5.94 17.84 19.28
C LEU A 47 7.36 18.26 19.72
N LYS A 48 8.38 17.52 19.29
CA LYS A 48 9.80 17.85 19.51
C LYS A 48 10.33 19.01 18.65
N LYS A 49 9.52 19.56 17.72
CA LYS A 49 9.94 20.56 16.72
C LYS A 49 11.19 20.11 15.93
N SER A 50 11.27 18.81 15.64
CA SER A 50 12.39 18.26 14.87
C SER A 50 12.27 18.63 13.40
N ASN A 51 13.40 18.86 12.72
CA ASN A 51 13.43 19.02 11.26
C ASN A 51 13.65 17.68 10.51
N VAL A 52 13.50 16.55 11.19
CA VAL A 52 13.53 15.23 10.54
C VAL A 52 12.23 15.03 9.76
N LYS A 53 12.36 14.65 8.49
CA LYS A 53 11.27 14.41 7.55
C LYS A 53 10.88 12.94 7.51
N LEU A 54 9.63 12.66 7.18
CA LEU A 54 9.09 11.32 7.09
C LEU A 54 8.32 11.16 5.77
N THR A 55 8.53 10.03 5.09
CA THR A 55 7.75 9.65 3.90
C THR A 55 7.40 8.17 3.97
N THR A 56 6.14 7.83 3.75
CA THR A 56 5.68 6.44 3.67
C THR A 56 5.23 6.12 2.27
N ILE A 57 5.87 5.12 1.66
CA ILE A 57 5.57 4.65 0.30
C ILE A 57 4.62 3.47 0.39
N CYS A 58 3.48 3.54 -0.29
CA CYS A 58 2.44 2.52 -0.34
C CYS A 58 2.20 2.07 -1.80
N PRO A 59 3.01 1.14 -2.33
CA PRO A 59 2.79 0.65 -3.69
C PRO A 59 1.53 -0.22 -3.79
N LEU A 60 0.80 -0.12 -4.90
CA LEU A 60 -0.29 -1.03 -5.22
C LEU A 60 0.23 -2.24 -6.00
N THR A 61 0.84 -1.99 -7.17
CA THR A 61 1.37 -3.05 -8.03
C THR A 61 2.60 -2.52 -8.77
N VAL A 62 3.75 -3.08 -8.45
CA VAL A 62 5.02 -2.81 -9.13
C VAL A 62 5.46 -4.10 -9.81
N ASN A 63 5.89 -4.01 -11.06
CA ASN A 63 6.36 -5.19 -11.80
C ASN A 63 7.77 -5.63 -11.34
N THR A 64 7.87 -6.16 -10.14
CA THR A 64 9.13 -6.64 -9.54
C THR A 64 9.39 -8.14 -9.75
N GLY A 65 8.50 -8.84 -10.47
CA GLY A 65 8.52 -10.30 -10.58
C GLY A 65 7.96 -11.05 -9.36
N MET A 66 7.54 -10.35 -8.31
CA MET A 66 6.93 -10.93 -7.10
C MET A 66 5.56 -11.58 -7.38
N ASN A 67 4.78 -11.00 -8.29
CA ASN A 67 3.52 -11.57 -8.76
C ASN A 67 3.69 -11.94 -10.23
N GLN A 68 3.57 -13.24 -10.56
CA GLN A 68 3.58 -13.68 -11.96
C GLN A 68 2.24 -13.29 -12.60
N ASN A 69 2.28 -12.41 -13.61
CA ASN A 69 1.11 -11.88 -14.32
C ASN A 69 0.09 -11.13 -13.43
N PRO A 70 0.45 -9.96 -12.88
CA PRO A 70 -0.53 -9.06 -12.28
C PRO A 70 -1.65 -8.74 -13.28
N ILE A 71 -2.87 -9.21 -13.01
CA ILE A 71 -4.06 -8.83 -13.80
C ILE A 71 -4.86 -7.85 -12.96
N THR A 72 -4.93 -6.61 -13.43
CA THR A 72 -5.75 -5.59 -12.80
C THR A 72 -7.03 -5.38 -13.60
N ARG A 73 -8.19 -5.58 -12.97
CA ARG A 73 -9.51 -5.42 -13.63
C ARG A 73 -9.69 -4.02 -14.23
N CYS A 74 -9.18 -3.00 -13.54
CA CYS A 74 -9.27 -1.61 -13.98
C CYS A 74 -7.89 -1.03 -14.27
N SER A 75 -7.25 -1.46 -15.37
CA SER A 75 -5.91 -1.00 -15.76
C SER A 75 -5.78 0.53 -15.94
N TRP A 76 -6.85 1.21 -16.38
CA TRP A 76 -6.90 2.68 -16.41
C TRP A 76 -6.75 3.29 -15.00
N MET A 77 -7.44 2.74 -13.99
CA MET A 77 -7.41 3.27 -12.63
C MET A 77 -6.17 2.83 -11.86
N MET A 78 -5.71 1.60 -12.12
CA MET A 78 -4.66 0.91 -11.38
C MET A 78 -3.65 0.28 -12.35
N PRO A 79 -2.91 1.12 -13.10
CA PRO A 79 -1.87 0.63 -13.99
C PRO A 79 -0.74 -0.01 -13.19
N ILE A 80 -0.18 -1.08 -13.76
CA ILE A 80 1.06 -1.68 -13.25
C ILE A 80 2.19 -0.70 -13.53
N VAL A 81 2.91 -0.32 -12.49
CA VAL A 81 4.03 0.61 -12.59
C VAL A 81 5.32 -0.19 -12.81
N GLY A 82 6.14 0.23 -13.76
CA GLY A 82 7.50 -0.31 -13.95
C GLY A 82 8.40 -0.03 -12.74
N VAL A 83 9.47 -0.80 -12.57
CA VAL A 83 10.37 -0.61 -11.41
C VAL A 83 11.11 0.72 -11.48
N GLU A 84 11.49 1.16 -12.67
CA GLU A 84 12.12 2.46 -12.93
C GLU A 84 11.16 3.61 -12.60
N ASP A 85 9.92 3.55 -13.10
CA ASP A 85 8.90 4.56 -12.83
C ASP A 85 8.52 4.61 -11.34
N ALA A 86 8.48 3.46 -10.67
CA ALA A 86 8.26 3.38 -9.24
C ALA A 86 9.41 4.05 -8.48
N ALA A 87 10.66 3.75 -8.84
CA ALA A 87 11.83 4.37 -8.23
C ALA A 87 11.84 5.89 -8.43
N HIS A 88 11.56 6.37 -9.64
CA HIS A 88 11.43 7.81 -9.92
C HIS A 88 10.36 8.46 -9.05
N GLN A 89 9.16 7.87 -8.98
CA GLN A 89 8.08 8.40 -8.16
C GLN A 89 8.39 8.42 -6.66
N ILE A 90 9.13 7.42 -6.16
CA ILE A 90 9.60 7.35 -4.77
C ILE A 90 10.62 8.45 -4.48
N VAL A 91 11.64 8.59 -5.33
CA VAL A 91 12.65 9.64 -5.16
C VAL A 91 12.02 11.03 -5.22
N ASP A 92 11.09 11.25 -6.14
CA ASP A 92 10.36 12.52 -6.22
C ASP A 92 9.50 12.77 -4.99
N ALA A 93 8.87 11.73 -4.43
CA ALA A 93 8.10 11.84 -3.19
C ALA A 93 8.97 12.24 -2.00
N ILE A 94 10.14 11.62 -1.88
CA ILE A 94 11.13 11.94 -0.84
C ILE A 94 11.58 13.39 -0.99
N LYS A 95 11.92 13.84 -2.21
CA LYS A 95 12.35 15.23 -2.46
C LYS A 95 11.27 16.28 -2.15
N ARG A 96 10.00 15.89 -2.18
CA ARG A 96 8.87 16.79 -1.88
C ARG A 96 8.40 16.75 -0.43
N ASP A 97 9.07 15.97 0.42
CA ASP A 97 8.63 15.71 1.80
C ASP A 97 7.17 15.17 1.86
N ASP A 98 6.75 14.39 0.86
CA ASP A 98 5.39 13.84 0.83
C ASP A 98 5.23 12.82 1.98
N PHE A 99 4.23 12.99 2.85
CA PHE A 99 4.10 12.14 4.04
C PHE A 99 3.61 10.71 3.76
N ILE A 100 2.58 10.55 2.91
CA ILE A 100 2.07 9.23 2.44
C ILE A 100 1.86 9.30 0.93
N VAL A 101 2.53 8.41 0.20
CA VAL A 101 2.49 8.34 -1.27
C VAL A 101 2.06 6.96 -1.74
N THR A 102 1.09 6.91 -2.65
CA THR A 102 0.71 5.66 -3.33
C THR A 102 1.36 5.57 -4.71
N LEU A 103 1.61 4.34 -5.18
CA LEU A 103 2.07 4.09 -6.55
C LEU A 103 1.05 3.20 -7.27
N PRO A 104 0.34 3.71 -8.29
CA PRO A 104 0.40 5.06 -8.86
C PRO A 104 -0.25 6.15 -7.97
N LYS A 105 0.22 7.41 -8.08
CA LYS A 105 -0.22 8.55 -7.24
C LYS A 105 -1.72 8.85 -7.30
N ARG A 106 -2.38 8.55 -8.43
CA ARG A 106 -3.80 8.84 -8.67
C ARG A 106 -4.74 8.08 -7.72
N ILE A 107 -4.28 6.93 -7.21
CA ILE A 107 -5.06 6.05 -6.32
C ILE A 107 -5.21 6.61 -4.90
N ARG A 108 -4.29 7.46 -4.45
CA ARG A 108 -4.38 8.09 -3.13
C ARG A 108 -5.73 8.77 -2.94
N PHE A 109 -6.20 9.48 -3.97
CA PHE A 109 -7.44 10.22 -3.91
C PHE A 109 -8.65 9.29 -3.85
N SER A 110 -8.70 8.27 -4.72
CA SER A 110 -9.80 7.30 -4.73
C SER A 110 -9.86 6.48 -3.44
N LEU A 111 -8.74 5.99 -2.91
CA LEU A 111 -8.70 5.25 -1.64
C LEU A 111 -9.10 6.13 -0.45
N SER A 112 -8.69 7.39 -0.43
CA SER A 112 -9.07 8.32 0.64
C SER A 112 -10.57 8.63 0.61
N LEU A 113 -11.15 8.78 -0.60
CA LEU A 113 -12.59 8.96 -0.77
C LEU A 113 -13.36 7.69 -0.38
N ALA A 114 -12.84 6.52 -0.76
CA ALA A 114 -13.45 5.23 -0.45
C ALA A 114 -13.49 4.94 1.06
N ARG A 115 -12.56 5.51 1.85
CA ARG A 115 -12.59 5.44 3.32
C ARG A 115 -13.71 6.25 3.98
N ILE A 116 -14.31 7.21 3.28
CA ILE A 116 -15.48 7.95 3.77
C ILE A 116 -16.76 7.12 3.58
N LEU A 117 -16.74 6.15 2.65
CA LEU A 117 -17.88 5.32 2.34
C LEU A 117 -18.13 4.30 3.47
N PRO A 118 -19.39 3.89 3.69
CA PRO A 118 -19.70 2.79 4.61
C PRO A 118 -18.91 1.54 4.24
N HIS A 119 -18.48 0.75 5.24
CA HIS A 119 -17.66 -0.44 5.06
C HIS A 119 -18.18 -1.39 3.98
N GLN A 120 -19.50 -1.52 3.85
CA GLN A 120 -20.16 -2.36 2.83
C GLN A 120 -19.90 -1.88 1.39
N VAL A 121 -19.90 -0.57 1.17
CA VAL A 121 -19.61 0.00 -0.16
C VAL A 121 -18.13 -0.12 -0.47
N LEU A 122 -17.29 0.06 0.55
CA LEU A 122 -15.85 -0.16 0.41
C LEU A 122 -15.54 -1.63 0.09
N SER A 123 -16.18 -2.60 0.74
CA SER A 123 -15.97 -4.02 0.42
C SER A 123 -16.40 -4.35 -1.01
N GLU A 124 -17.56 -3.88 -1.45
CA GLU A 124 -18.02 -4.07 -2.84
C GLU A 124 -17.10 -3.37 -3.86
N PHE A 125 -16.60 -2.18 -3.52
CA PHE A 125 -15.62 -1.48 -4.35
C PHE A 125 -14.30 -2.25 -4.44
N LEU A 126 -13.80 -2.76 -3.31
CA LEU A 126 -12.58 -3.56 -3.26
C LEU A 126 -12.76 -4.85 -4.07
N ASP A 127 -13.87 -5.59 -3.89
CA ASP A 127 -14.22 -6.79 -4.65
C ASP A 127 -14.35 -6.51 -6.16
N PHE A 128 -14.89 -5.35 -6.53
CA PHE A 128 -14.95 -4.90 -7.92
C PHE A 128 -13.54 -4.67 -8.49
N THR A 129 -12.70 -3.96 -7.73
CA THR A 129 -11.32 -3.64 -8.12
C THR A 129 -10.37 -4.83 -8.02
N ASP A 130 -10.82 -5.94 -7.42
CA ASP A 130 -9.92 -6.87 -6.78
C ASP A 130 -8.87 -7.47 -7.72
N TYR A 131 -7.66 -7.41 -7.20
CA TYR A 131 -6.39 -7.85 -7.75
C TYR A 131 -6.03 -9.09 -6.94
N CYS A 132 -5.91 -10.23 -7.62
CA CYS A 132 -5.88 -11.59 -7.04
C CYS A 132 -7.25 -12.22 -6.77
N ARG A 133 -8.09 -12.35 -7.81
CA ARG A 133 -9.04 -13.47 -7.85
C ARG A 133 -8.25 -14.78 -7.93
N VAL A 134 -7.84 -15.33 -6.79
CA VAL A 134 -7.61 -16.77 -6.69
C VAL A 134 -8.94 -17.41 -7.06
N LYS A 135 -8.94 -18.29 -8.06
CA LYS A 135 -10.14 -19.04 -8.41
C LYS A 135 -10.63 -19.73 -7.13
N ASN A 136 -11.94 -19.72 -6.87
CA ASN A 136 -12.59 -20.52 -5.82
C ASN A 136 -12.22 -22.02 -5.86
N SER A 137 -11.46 -22.51 -6.84
CA SER A 137 -10.94 -23.87 -6.93
C SER A 137 -9.88 -24.22 -5.89
N ASP A 138 -9.25 -23.26 -5.22
CA ASP A 138 -8.12 -23.53 -4.31
C ASP A 138 -8.54 -23.49 -2.81
N ILE A 139 -9.82 -23.22 -2.54
CA ILE A 139 -10.36 -23.01 -1.18
C ILE A 139 -10.98 -24.31 -0.61
N LEU A 140 -11.30 -25.29 -1.45
CA LEU A 140 -11.77 -26.58 -0.96
C LEU A 140 -10.56 -27.54 -0.85
N PRO A 141 -10.32 -28.19 0.30
CA PRO A 141 -9.39 -29.30 0.33
C PRO A 141 -9.85 -30.29 -0.74
N LYS A 142 -8.94 -30.70 -1.64
CA LYS A 142 -9.21 -31.84 -2.52
C LYS A 142 -9.64 -32.96 -1.59
N LYS A 143 -10.89 -33.42 -1.74
CA LYS A 143 -11.32 -34.66 -1.09
C LYS A 143 -10.28 -35.70 -1.47
N GLU A 144 -9.55 -36.15 -0.47
CA GLU A 144 -8.70 -37.32 -0.52
C GLU A 144 -9.68 -38.47 -0.82
N ASN A 145 -9.81 -38.80 -2.10
CA ASN A 145 -10.55 -39.99 -2.51
C ASN A 145 -9.59 -41.15 -2.28
N ASP A 146 -9.89 -41.94 -1.25
CA ASP A 146 -9.37 -43.28 -1.01
C ASP A 146 -9.31 -44.08 -2.31
N SER A 147 -8.13 -44.62 -2.62
CA SER A 147 -7.89 -45.81 -3.47
C SER A 147 -6.50 -46.35 -3.19
#